data_AF-A0A534L0H0-F1
#
_entry.id   AF-A0A534L0H0-F1
#
_cell.length_a   1.000
_cell.length_b   1.000
_cell.length_c   1.000
_cell.angle_alpha   90.00
_cell.angle_beta   90.00
_cell.angle_gamma   90.00
#
_symmetry.space_group_name_H-M   'P 1'
#
loop_
_entity.id
_entity.type
_entity.pdbx_description
1 polymer ?
#
loop_
_entity_poly.entity_id
_entity_poly.type
_entity_poly.pdbx_seq_one_letter_code
_entity_poly.pdbx_strand_id
1 'polypeptide(L)'
;MAEPKDDITEERRILKEAGILDEKLLEKMDIFPGDRVRFRFYYPHSGFEEMIGHFLGFYTLYEGPEGGGDLNLVIRTVKDGRTTVVYKDRNYLEEYEILEPNMKVRDKIRDLDARHGRHVGHEFG
;
A
#
# COMPACT_ATOMS: atom_id res chain seq x y z
N MET A 1 -25.15 -1.44 -21.12
CA MET A 1 -25.39 -0.24 -20.29
C MET A 1 -24.38 -0.28 -19.17
N ALA A 2 -23.44 0.65 -19.14
CA ALA A 2 -22.51 0.76 -18.01
C ALA A 2 -23.31 1.31 -16.82
N GLU A 3 -23.14 0.69 -15.65
CA GLU A 3 -23.69 1.20 -14.39
C GLU A 3 -23.24 2.66 -14.18
N PRO A 4 -24.08 3.52 -13.58
CA PRO A 4 -23.68 4.90 -13.29
C PRO A 4 -22.45 4.87 -12.36
N LYS A 5 -21.36 5.46 -12.83
CA LYS A 5 -20.07 5.51 -12.14
C LYS A 5 -20.19 6.16 -10.76
N ASP A 6 -19.91 5.35 -9.74
CA ASP A 6 -19.43 5.59 -8.37
C ASP A 6 -19.77 6.92 -7.64
N ASP A 7 -20.63 6.80 -6.63
CA ASP A 7 -20.89 7.77 -5.53
C ASP A 7 -19.62 8.20 -4.74
N ILE A 8 -18.50 7.49 -4.92
CA ILE A 8 -17.21 7.73 -4.24
C ILE A 8 -16.69 9.15 -4.49
N THR A 9 -16.97 9.73 -5.66
CA THR A 9 -16.52 11.09 -6.01
C THR A 9 -17.23 12.15 -5.19
N GLU A 10 -18.53 11.98 -4.94
CA GLU A 10 -19.35 12.92 -4.18
C GLU A 10 -19.08 12.79 -2.67
N GLU A 11 -18.94 11.57 -2.15
CA GLU A 11 -18.54 11.32 -0.77
C GLU A 11 -17.17 11.95 -0.45
N ARG A 12 -16.18 11.79 -1.33
CA ARG A 12 -14.85 12.40 -1.16
C ARG A 12 -14.91 13.92 -1.16
N ARG A 13 -15.74 14.52 -2.00
CA ARG A 13 -15.95 15.97 -2.01
C ARG A 13 -16.51 16.45 -0.67
N ILE A 14 -17.54 15.77 -0.15
CA ILE A 14 -18.14 16.06 1.15
C ILE A 14 -17.09 15.93 2.27
N LEU A 15 -16.26 14.88 2.24
CA LEU A 15 -15.19 14.67 3.22
C LEU A 15 -14.08 15.75 3.16
N LYS A 16 -13.75 16.25 1.96
CA LYS A 16 -12.84 17.39 1.79
C LYS A 16 -13.44 18.68 2.33
N GLU A 17 -14.70 18.96 2.02
CA GLU A 17 -15.43 20.13 2.54
C GLU A 17 -15.53 20.10 4.08
N ALA A 18 -15.69 18.91 4.67
CA ALA A 18 -15.70 18.70 6.12
C ALA A 18 -14.29 18.74 6.77
N GLY A 19 -13.21 18.86 5.99
CA GLY A 19 -11.84 18.86 6.48
C GLY A 19 -11.35 17.51 7.03
N ILE A 20 -12.07 16.41 6.75
CA ILE A 20 -11.72 15.05 7.17
C ILE A 20 -10.70 14.44 6.19
N LEU A 21 -10.85 14.73 4.90
CA LEU A 21 -9.94 14.32 3.85
C LEU A 21 -9.14 15.52 3.36
N ASP A 22 -7.82 15.45 3.36
CA ASP A 22 -6.95 16.43 2.73
C ASP A 22 -5.95 15.77 1.76
N GLU A 23 -5.29 16.57 0.93
CA GLU A 23 -4.30 16.06 -0.04
C GLU A 23 -3.14 15.34 0.64
N LYS A 24 -2.74 15.75 1.85
CA LYS A 24 -1.66 15.12 2.59
C LYS A 24 -2.07 13.74 3.12
N LEU A 25 -3.33 13.57 3.50
CA LEU A 25 -3.88 12.30 3.95
C LEU A 25 -3.99 11.33 2.78
N LEU A 26 -4.46 11.80 1.62
CA LEU A 26 -4.50 11.01 0.39
C LEU A 26 -3.11 10.49 0.00
N GLU A 27 -2.07 11.33 0.08
CA GLU A 27 -0.69 10.91 -0.18
C GLU A 27 -0.13 9.87 0.80
N LYS A 28 -0.76 9.74 1.98
CA LYS A 28 -0.43 8.74 3.02
C LYS A 28 -1.28 7.47 2.91
N MET A 29 -2.37 7.49 2.13
CA MET A 29 -3.20 6.31 1.85
C MET A 29 -2.58 5.36 0.82
N ASP A 30 -1.49 5.77 0.18
CA ASP A 30 -0.73 4.95 -0.76
C ASP A 30 0.68 4.67 -0.23
N ILE A 31 1.06 3.39 -0.28
CA ILE A 31 2.40 2.91 0.01
C ILE A 31 3.13 2.60 -1.30
N PHE A 32 4.31 3.19 -1.49
CA PHE A 32 5.11 2.99 -2.70
C PHE A 32 6.40 2.22 -2.39
N PRO A 33 6.88 1.38 -3.32
CA PRO A 33 8.20 0.77 -3.21
C PRO A 33 9.28 1.81 -2.88
N GLY A 34 10.11 1.49 -1.90
CA GLY A 34 11.17 2.36 -1.38
C GLY A 34 10.79 3.17 -0.14
N ASP A 35 9.49 3.35 0.15
CA ASP A 35 9.05 4.07 1.35
C ASP A 35 9.49 3.34 2.62
N ARG A 36 9.91 4.09 3.65
CA ARG A 36 10.16 3.57 4.99
C ARG A 36 8.86 3.63 5.78
N VAL A 37 8.40 2.47 6.23
CA VAL A 37 7.05 2.30 6.78
C VAL A 37 7.12 1.52 8.08
N ARG A 38 6.31 1.95 9.06
CA ARG A 38 5.94 1.15 10.23
C ARG A 38 4.70 0.35 9.83
N PHE A 39 4.80 -0.97 9.90
CA PHE A 39 3.70 -1.89 9.63
C PHE A 39 3.25 -2.51 10.94
N ARG A 40 1.94 -2.66 11.10
CA ARG A 40 1.33 -3.34 12.23
C ARG A 40 0.40 -4.43 11.70
N PHE A 41 0.72 -5.66 12.08
CA PHE A 41 -0.01 -6.85 11.70
C PHE A 41 -0.83 -7.36 12.88
N TYR A 42 -2.03 -7.87 12.62
CA TYR A 42 -2.85 -8.56 13.60
C TYR A 42 -3.02 -10.03 13.26
N TYR A 43 -2.56 -10.90 14.16
CA TYR A 43 -2.71 -12.34 14.06
C TYR A 43 -3.69 -12.81 15.15
N PRO A 44 -4.83 -13.46 14.82
CA PRO A 44 -5.85 -13.83 15.81
C PRO A 44 -5.33 -14.62 17.01
N HIS A 45 -4.30 -15.44 16.82
CA HIS A 45 -3.72 -16.29 17.87
C HIS A 45 -2.48 -15.71 18.56
N SER A 46 -1.93 -14.59 18.06
CA SER A 46 -0.65 -14.05 18.53
C SER A 46 -0.69 -12.55 18.83
N GLY A 47 -1.82 -11.88 18.55
CA GLY A 47 -2.00 -10.46 18.78
C GLY A 47 -1.28 -9.61 17.73
N PHE A 48 -0.83 -8.43 18.14
CA PHE A 48 -0.17 -7.47 17.26
C PHE A 48 1.33 -7.74 17.12
N GLU A 49 1.82 -7.68 15.89
CA GLU A 49 3.24 -7.59 15.56
C GLU A 49 3.50 -6.26 14.87
N GLU A 50 4.48 -5.49 15.35
CA GLU A 50 4.93 -4.26 14.70
C GLU A 50 6.32 -4.46 14.09
N MET A 51 6.54 -3.92 12.90
CA MET A 51 7.86 -3.87 12.28
C MET A 51 8.08 -2.58 11.50
N ILE A 52 9.34 -2.14 11.43
CA ILE A 52 9.74 -1.03 10.55
C ILE A 52 10.63 -1.57 9.44
N GLY A 53 10.37 -1.14 8.21
CA GLY A 53 11.17 -1.54 7.06
C GLY A 53 10.86 -0.71 5.82
N HIS A 54 11.59 -0.97 4.74
CA HIS A 54 11.26 -0.44 3.43
C HIS A 54 10.29 -1.36 2.72
N PHE A 55 9.19 -0.80 2.23
CA PHE A 55 8.29 -1.52 1.34
C PHE A 55 8.98 -1.76 0.00
N LEU A 56 8.94 -2.99 -0.51
CA LEU A 56 9.54 -3.33 -1.81
C LEU A 56 8.50 -3.63 -2.89
N GLY A 57 7.22 -3.66 -2.53
CA GLY A 57 6.12 -4.01 -3.43
C GLY A 57 5.35 -5.24 -2.95
N PHE A 58 4.35 -5.60 -3.75
CA PHE A 58 3.59 -6.84 -3.57
C PHE A 58 4.17 -7.94 -4.44
N TYR A 59 4.15 -9.17 -3.94
CA TYR A 59 4.54 -10.35 -4.71
C TYR A 59 3.54 -11.46 -4.50
N THR A 60 3.16 -12.12 -5.59
CA THR A 60 2.37 -13.35 -5.55
C THR A 60 3.35 -14.52 -5.56
N LEU A 61 3.43 -15.27 -4.46
CA LEU A 61 4.13 -16.55 -4.50
C LEU A 61 3.32 -17.49 -5.40
N TYR A 62 4.02 -18.14 -6.34
CA TYR A 62 3.48 -18.94 -7.44
C TYR A 62 2.21 -19.71 -7.09
N GLU A 63 1.13 -19.45 -7.84
CA GLU A 63 -0.10 -20.22 -7.76
C GLU A 63 0.15 -21.65 -8.25
N GLY A 64 0.01 -22.62 -7.36
CA GLY A 64 -0.24 -23.99 -7.77
C GLY A 64 -1.55 -24.07 -8.59
N PRO A 65 -1.81 -25.19 -9.29
CA PRO A 65 -2.98 -25.37 -10.15
C PRO A 65 -4.35 -25.19 -9.47
N GLU A 66 -4.38 -25.04 -8.15
CA GLU A 66 -5.61 -24.82 -7.37
C GLU A 66 -5.97 -23.33 -7.18
N GLY A 67 -5.15 -22.39 -7.66
CA GLY A 67 -5.50 -20.95 -7.71
C GLY A 67 -5.73 -20.34 -6.32
N GLY A 68 -4.67 -19.81 -5.72
CA GLY A 68 -4.73 -19.26 -4.36
C GLY A 68 -3.46 -18.49 -4.01
N GLY A 69 -3.03 -17.59 -4.88
CA GLY A 69 -1.79 -16.86 -4.70
C GLY A 69 -1.97 -15.78 -3.65
N ASP A 70 -1.53 -16.04 -2.42
CA ASP A 70 -1.57 -15.02 -1.38
C ASP A 70 -0.68 -13.84 -1.79
N LEU A 71 -1.30 -12.65 -1.86
CA LEU A 71 -0.59 -11.41 -2.15
C LEU A 71 0.25 -11.04 -0.92
N ASN A 72 1.56 -11.18 -1.03
CA ASN A 72 2.47 -10.89 0.07
C ASN A 72 3.06 -9.48 -0.07
N LEU A 73 3.14 -8.78 1.05
CA LEU A 73 3.97 -7.60 1.25
C LEU A 73 5.43 -8.04 1.32
N VAL A 74 6.28 -7.45 0.48
CA VAL A 74 7.73 -7.66 0.54
C VAL A 74 8.36 -6.49 1.28
N ILE A 75 9.07 -6.77 2.37
CA ILE A 75 9.61 -5.74 3.26
C ILE A 75 11.10 -5.99 3.49
N ARG A 76 11.94 -5.00 3.20
CA ARG A 76 13.35 -4.99 3.62
C ARG A 76 13.46 -4.38 5.01
N THR A 77 13.97 -5.12 5.97
CA THR A 77 14.20 -4.63 7.34
C THR A 77 15.62 -5.00 7.82
N VAL A 78 15.98 -4.53 9.02
CA VAL A 78 17.18 -4.96 9.72
C VAL A 78 16.74 -5.82 10.90
N LYS A 79 17.10 -7.10 10.87
CA LYS A 79 16.82 -8.06 11.93
C LYS A 79 18.15 -8.59 12.45
N ASP A 80 18.37 -8.51 13.76
CA ASP A 80 19.60 -8.97 14.42
C ASP A 80 20.88 -8.39 13.79
N GLY A 81 20.84 -7.09 13.42
CA GLY A 81 21.95 -6.39 12.79
C GLY A 81 22.19 -6.72 11.31
N ARG A 82 21.34 -7.56 10.70
CA ARG A 82 21.47 -7.99 9.29
C ARG A 82 20.33 -7.44 8.45
N THR A 83 20.65 -7.03 7.22
CA THR A 83 19.61 -6.70 6.23
C THR A 83 18.88 -7.99 5.84
N THR A 84 17.57 -8.00 5.99
CA THR A 84 16.71 -9.16 5.76
C THR A 84 15.51 -8.73 4.92
N VAL A 85 15.10 -9.58 3.97
CA VAL A 85 13.83 -9.44 3.27
C VAL A 85 12.83 -10.38 3.91
N VAL A 86 11.66 -9.86 4.29
CA VAL A 86 10.57 -10.64 4.84
C VAL A 86 9.36 -10.55 3.92
N TYR A 87 8.61 -11.65 3.87
CA TYR A 87 7.32 -11.74 3.20
C TYR A 87 6.26 -11.81 4.29
N LYS A 88 5.26 -10.93 4.21
CA LYS A 88 4.13 -10.90 5.12
C LYS A 88 2.85 -10.97 4.31
N ASP A 89 1.95 -11.86 4.69
CA ASP A 89 0.63 -11.91 4.06
C ASP A 89 -0.09 -10.58 4.31
N ARG A 90 -0.53 -9.94 3.22
CA ARG A 90 -1.23 -8.66 3.21
C ARG A 90 -2.54 -8.72 3.98
N ASN A 91 -3.16 -9.90 4.11
CA ASN A 91 -4.43 -10.07 4.82
C ASN A 91 -4.32 -9.83 6.33
N TYR A 92 -3.11 -9.94 6.91
CA TYR A 92 -2.89 -9.63 8.32
C TYR A 92 -2.46 -8.18 8.57
N LEU A 93 -2.27 -7.36 7.53
CA LEU A 93 -1.91 -5.96 7.70
C LEU A 93 -3.12 -5.18 8.24
N GLU A 94 -3.01 -4.72 9.48
CA GLU A 94 -4.06 -3.93 10.14
C GLU A 94 -3.85 -2.43 9.90
N GLU A 95 -2.61 -1.97 10.06
CA GLU A 95 -2.26 -0.56 10.03
C GLU A 95 -0.86 -0.38 9.42
N TYR A 96 -0.65 0.74 8.73
CA TYR A 96 0.68 1.18 8.36
C TYR A 96 0.82 2.70 8.48
N GLU A 97 2.04 3.15 8.77
CA GLU A 97 2.42 4.56 8.83
C GLU A 97 3.67 4.78 7.98
N ILE A 98 3.59 5.68 7.01
CA ILE A 98 4.73 6.08 6.20
C ILE A 98 5.57 7.06 7.03
N LEU A 99 6.72 6.58 7.50
CA LEU A 99 7.65 7.37 8.30
C LEU A 99 8.49 8.29 7.40
N GLU A 100 8.98 7.76 6.28
CA GLU A 100 9.78 8.50 5.30
C GLU A 100 9.38 8.10 3.88
N PRO A 101 8.70 8.98 3.12
CA PRO A 101 8.36 8.72 1.74
C PRO A 101 9.59 8.83 0.84
N ASN A 102 9.74 7.91 -0.12
CA ASN A 102 10.80 7.96 -1.11
C ASN A 102 10.31 8.69 -2.37
N MET A 103 10.28 10.03 -2.31
CA MET A 103 9.73 10.87 -3.38
C MET A 103 10.36 10.58 -4.75
N LYS A 104 11.68 10.34 -4.78
CA LYS A 104 12.41 10.01 -6.01
C LYS A 104 11.90 8.72 -6.69
N VAL A 105 11.48 7.74 -5.90
CA VAL A 105 10.92 6.49 -6.43
C VAL A 105 9.43 6.64 -6.71
N ARG A 106 8.68 7.31 -5.82
CA ARG A 106 7.24 7.61 -6.01
C ARG A 106 6.97 8.28 -7.35
N ASP A 107 7.70 9.34 -7.68
CA ASP A 107 7.51 10.09 -8.93
C ASP A 107 7.75 9.19 -10.16
N LYS A 108 8.82 8.38 -10.11
CA LYS A 108 9.14 7.45 -11.20
C LYS A 108 8.12 6.32 -11.36
N ILE A 109 7.55 5.83 -10.26
CA ILE A 109 6.52 4.79 -10.29
C ILE A 109 5.22 5.39 -10.83
N ARG A 110 4.83 6.58 -10.38
CA ARG A 110 3.66 7.30 -10.92
C ARG A 110 3.79 7.49 -12.44
N ASP A 111 4.97 7.91 -12.91
CA ASP A 111 5.25 8.02 -14.35
C ASP A 111 5.21 6.68 -15.09
N LEU A 112 5.64 5.59 -14.43
CA LEU A 112 5.59 4.24 -14.99
C LEU A 112 4.13 3.77 -15.13
N ASP A 113 3.36 3.91 -14.07
CA ASP A 113 1.94 3.54 -13.98
C ASP A 113 1.10 4.31 -15.02
N ALA A 114 1.31 5.62 -15.14
CA ALA A 114 0.69 6.45 -16.18
C ALA A 114 1.04 5.99 -17.60
N ARG A 115 2.29 5.59 -17.86
CA ARG A 115 2.72 5.10 -19.19
C ARG A 115 2.18 3.72 -19.54
N HIS A 116 1.93 2.87 -18.54
CA HIS A 116 1.39 1.53 -18.73
C HIS A 116 -0.14 1.46 -18.63
N GLY A 117 -0.83 2.61 -18.51
CA GLY A 117 -2.29 2.68 -18.36
C GLY A 117 -2.78 2.04 -17.05
N ARG A 118 -1.89 1.78 -16.10
CA ARG A 118 -2.27 1.39 -14.74
C ARG A 118 -2.50 2.69 -13.98
N HIS A 119 -3.69 3.24 -14.09
CA HIS A 119 -4.05 4.41 -13.30
C HIS A 119 -4.29 3.97 -11.85
N VAL A 120 -3.21 3.84 -11.08
CA VAL A 120 -3.30 3.72 -9.63
C VAL A 120 -3.72 5.11 -9.11
N GLY A 121 -5.02 5.27 -8.90
CA GLY A 121 -5.61 6.35 -8.09
C GLY A 121 -5.60 7.78 -8.64
N HIS A 122 -5.00 8.05 -9.81
CA HIS A 122 -4.91 9.42 -10.36
C HIS A 122 -5.91 9.75 -11.47
N GLU A 123 -6.84 8.84 -11.80
CA GLU A 123 -7.92 9.04 -12.78
C GLU A 123 -9.29 9.32 -12.16
N PHE A 124 -9.31 10.10 -11.08
CA PHE A 124 -10.56 10.62 -10.52
C PHE A 124 -10.43 12.14 -10.41
N GLY A 125 -10.52 12.79 -11.57
CA GLY A 125 -10.76 14.23 -11.69
C GLY A 125 -12.22 14.58 -11.43
#